data_AF-A0A9E5T8U2-F1
#
_entry.id   AF-A0A9E5T8U2-F1
#
_cell.length_a   1.000
_cell.length_b   1.000
_cell.length_c   1.000
_cell.angle_alpha   90.00
_cell.angle_beta   90.00
_cell.angle_gamma   90.00
#
_symmetry.space_group_name_H-M   'P 1'
#
loop_
_entity.id
_entity.type
_entity.pdbx_description
1 polymer ?
#
loop_
_entity_poly.entity_id
_entity_poly.type
_entity_poly.pdbx_seq_one_letter_code
_entity_poly.pdbx_strand_id
1 'polypeptide(L)'
;MVVLNDFVLSLGYGLALAMALTSPRQVTSGYFRNHSYVLLGLFVLSLMIAFKGGQPASFGLPLTAAALSYAASVAWLYERPRSGLLLLGA
;
A
#
# COMPACT_ATOMS: atom_id res chain seq x y z
N MET A 1 -4.75 18.93 -8.60
CA MET A 1 -5.04 17.56 -8.12
C MET A 1 -3.96 16.55 -8.52
N VAL A 2 -3.37 16.66 -9.72
CA VAL A 2 -2.29 15.77 -10.20
C VAL A 2 -1.09 15.73 -9.25
N VAL A 3 -0.50 16.88 -8.90
CA VAL A 3 0.66 16.95 -7.98
C VAL A 3 0.40 16.28 -6.63
N LEU A 4 -0.81 16.45 -6.06
CA LEU A 4 -1.18 15.82 -4.80
C LEU A 4 -1.30 14.30 -4.95
N ASN A 5 -1.91 13.84 -6.05
CA ASN A 5 -2.02 12.41 -6.35
C ASN A 5 -0.65 11.76 -6.51
N ASP A 6 0.25 12.39 -7.26
CA ASP A 6 1.61 11.90 -7.48
C ASP A 6 2.42 11.86 -6.19
N PHE A 7 2.25 12.87 -5.32
CA PHE A 7 2.84 12.88 -3.99
C PHE A 7 2.34 11.72 -3.14
N VAL A 8 1.03 11.50 -3.07
CA VAL A 8 0.43 10.41 -2.28
C VAL A 8 0.89 9.05 -2.78
N LEU A 9 0.94 8.84 -4.09
CA LEU A 9 1.45 7.61 -4.68
C LEU A 9 2.94 7.40 -4.36
N SER A 10 3.77 8.43 -4.56
CA SER A 10 5.20 8.36 -4.26
C SER A 10 5.46 8.04 -2.78
N LEU A 11 4.68 8.66 -1.88
CA LEU A 11 4.75 8.38 -0.45
C LEU A 11 4.32 6.94 -0.13
N GLY A 12 3.22 6.47 -0.73
CA GLY A 12 2.72 5.10 -0.55
C GLY A 12 3.73 4.06 -1.01
N TYR A 13 4.25 4.18 -2.23
CA TYR A 13 5.26 3.25 -2.75
C TYR A 13 6.59 3.35 -2.00
N GLY A 14 7.02 4.56 -1.60
CA GLY A 14 8.22 4.73 -0.78
C GLY A 14 8.11 4.02 0.57
N LEU A 15 6.95 4.11 1.23
CA LEU A 15 6.69 3.40 2.47
C LEU A 15 6.62 1.88 2.25
N ALA A 16 5.94 1.42 1.20
CA ALA A 16 5.86 0.00 0.85
C ALA A 16 7.25 -0.60 0.58
N LEU A 17 8.12 0.12 -0.13
CA LEU A 17 9.50 -0.28 -0.38
C LEU A 17 10.32 -0.33 0.92
N ALA A 18 10.20 0.67 1.79
CA ALA A 18 10.85 0.64 3.10
C ALA A 18 10.40 -0.57 3.94
N MET A 19 9.12 -0.91 3.90
CA MET A 19 8.59 -2.11 4.54
C MET A 19 9.15 -3.39 3.91
N ALA A 20 9.21 -3.49 2.58
CA ALA A 20 9.75 -4.66 1.88
C ALA A 20 11.23 -4.92 2.19
N LEU A 21 12.00 -3.85 2.44
CA LEU A 21 13.40 -3.93 2.88
C LEU A 21 13.55 -4.24 4.38
N THR A 22 12.51 -4.04 5.18
CA THR A 22 12.54 -4.30 6.62
C THR A 22 12.47 -5.80 6.89
N SER A 23 13.43 -6.33 7.64
CA SER A 23 13.47 -7.76 7.95
C SER A 23 12.31 -8.16 8.88
N PRO A 24 11.48 -9.15 8.50
CA PRO A 24 10.44 -9.66 9.38
C PRO A 24 10.93 -10.37 10.64
N ARG A 25 12.24 -10.57 10.78
CA ARG A 25 12.87 -11.10 12.00
C ARG A 25 13.17 -10.01 13.02
N GLN A 26 13.19 -8.74 12.60
CA GLN A 26 13.51 -7.59 13.45
C GLN A 26 12.27 -6.87 13.98
N VAL A 27 11.11 -7.05 13.34
CA VAL A 27 9.84 -6.40 13.68
C VAL A 27 8.71 -7.42 13.71
N THR A 28 7.67 -7.15 14.51
CA THR A 28 6.54 -8.07 14.70
C THR A 28 5.61 -8.09 13.49
N SER A 29 4.80 -9.14 13.33
CA SER A 29 3.73 -9.19 12.31
C SER A 29 2.75 -8.01 12.44
N GLY A 30 2.52 -7.54 13.66
CA GLY A 30 1.72 -6.35 13.95
C GLY A 30 2.26 -5.07 13.31
N TYR A 31 3.59 -4.91 13.20
CA TYR A 31 4.20 -3.78 12.50
C TYR A 31 3.76 -3.74 11.03
N PHE A 32 3.93 -4.86 10.31
CA PHE A 32 3.56 -4.92 8.90
C PHE A 32 2.06 -4.79 8.67
N ARG A 33 1.24 -5.43 9.52
CA ARG A 33 -0.22 -5.32 9.42
C ARG A 33 -0.68 -3.87 9.55
N ASN A 34 -0.21 -3.16 10.58
CA ASN A 34 -0.62 -1.78 10.83
C ASN A 34 -0.17 -0.86 9.69
N HIS A 35 1.07 -0.99 9.21
CA HIS A 35 1.54 -0.18 8.09
C HIS A 35 0.85 -0.54 6.76
N SER A 36 0.40 -1.80 6.59
CA SER A 36 -0.43 -2.18 5.43
C SER A 36 -1.79 -1.45 5.43
N TYR A 37 -2.37 -1.17 6.61
CA TYR A 37 -3.57 -0.32 6.70
C TYR A 37 -3.28 1.15 6.37
N VAL A 38 -2.10 1.66 6.74
CA VAL A 38 -1.67 3.02 6.35
C VAL A 38 -1.54 3.12 4.83
N LEU A 39 -0.89 2.15 4.20
CA LEU A 39 -0.77 2.06 2.74
C LEU A 39 -2.14 1.97 2.06
N LEU A 40 -3.04 1.12 2.57
CA LEU A 40 -4.42 1.02 2.09
C LEU A 40 -5.11 2.40 2.13
N GLY A 41 -5.00 3.13 3.25
CA GLY A 41 -5.56 4.47 3.38
C GLY A 41 -4.99 5.46 2.36
N LEU A 42 -3.66 5.44 2.13
CA LEU A 42 -3.01 6.31 1.14
C LEU A 42 -3.46 6.00 -0.29
N PHE A 43 -3.55 4.73 -0.68
CA PHE A 43 -3.97 4.36 -2.02
C PHE A 43 -5.46 4.60 -2.26
N VAL A 44 -6.32 4.40 -1.26
CA VAL A 44 -7.74 4.81 -1.32
C VAL A 44 -7.86 6.34 -1.44
N LEU A 45 -7.06 7.09 -0.68
CA LEU A 45 -7.04 8.56 -0.79
C LEU A 45 -6.62 9.00 -2.21
N SER A 46 -5.58 8.39 -2.79
CA SER A 46 -5.18 8.63 -4.18
C SER A 46 -6.32 8.35 -5.16
N LEU A 47 -7.04 7.24 -4.99
CA LEU A 47 -8.22 6.92 -5.80
C LEU A 47 -9.31 8.00 -5.69
N MET A 48 -9.59 8.50 -4.48
CA MET A 48 -10.55 9.57 -4.26
C MET A 48 -10.11 10.90 -4.91
N ILE A 49 -8.81 11.22 -4.87
CA ILE A 49 -8.25 12.41 -5.53
C ILE A 49 -8.40 12.28 -7.05
N ALA A 50 -8.07 11.12 -7.62
CA ALA A 50 -8.22 10.86 -9.06
C ALA A 50 -9.69 10.94 -9.49
N PHE A 51 -10.61 10.39 -8.68
CA PHE A 51 -12.05 10.45 -8.92
C PHE A 51 -12.56 11.89 -8.93
N LYS A 52 -12.23 12.67 -7.90
CA LYS A 52 -12.58 14.10 -7.83
C LYS A 52 -11.96 14.92 -8.96
N GLY A 53 -10.77 14.52 -9.42
CA GLY A 53 -10.06 15.13 -10.54
C GLY A 53 -10.56 14.76 -11.92
N GLY A 54 -11.56 13.86 -12.03
CA GLY A 54 -12.12 13.43 -13.32
C GLY A 54 -11.15 12.63 -14.20
N GLN A 55 -10.21 11.90 -13.60
CA GLN A 55 -9.14 11.17 -14.31
C GLN A 55 -9.28 9.64 -14.13
N PRO A 56 -10.27 8.99 -14.80
CA PRO A 56 -10.54 7.56 -14.63
C PRO A 56 -9.38 6.67 -15.11
N ALA A 57 -8.58 7.13 -16.07
CA ALA A 57 -7.39 6.41 -16.54
C ALA A 57 -6.34 6.20 -15.43
N SER A 58 -6.34 7.03 -14.39
CA SER A 58 -5.37 6.97 -13.29
C SER A 58 -5.83 6.08 -12.13
N PHE A 59 -6.96 5.36 -12.25
CA PHE A 59 -7.50 4.54 -11.15
C PHE A 59 -6.77 3.22 -10.99
N GLY A 60 -6.23 2.65 -12.08
CA GLY A 60 -5.69 1.29 -12.07
C GLY A 60 -4.59 1.09 -11.04
N LEU A 61 -3.67 2.04 -10.97
CA LEU A 61 -2.50 1.98 -10.09
C LEU A 61 -2.87 2.08 -8.59
N PRO A 62 -3.61 3.11 -8.12
CA PRO A 62 -4.05 3.15 -6.72
C PRO A 62 -5.03 2.04 -6.35
N LEU A 63 -5.90 1.60 -7.27
CA LEU A 63 -6.85 0.52 -6.99
C LEU A 63 -6.13 -0.82 -6.75
N THR A 64 -5.19 -1.17 -7.62
CA THR A 64 -4.39 -2.40 -7.47
C THR A 64 -3.53 -2.33 -6.22
N ALA A 65 -2.86 -1.21 -5.96
CA ALA A 65 -2.06 -1.01 -4.75
C ALA A 65 -2.89 -1.07 -3.46
N ALA A 66 -4.12 -0.55 -3.46
CA ALA A 66 -5.05 -0.69 -2.34
C ALA A 66 -5.45 -2.15 -2.12
N ALA A 67 -5.82 -2.88 -3.17
CA ALA A 67 -6.17 -4.29 -3.09
C ALA A 67 -5.01 -5.15 -2.56
N LEU A 68 -3.79 -4.89 -3.04
CA LEU A 68 -2.56 -5.56 -2.57
C LEU A 68 -2.25 -5.22 -1.12
N SER A 69 -2.43 -3.95 -0.70
CA SER A 69 -2.25 -3.54 0.70
C SER A 69 -3.23 -4.22 1.64
N TYR A 70 -4.49 -4.40 1.20
CA TYR A 70 -5.47 -5.18 1.96
C TYR A 70 -5.05 -6.66 2.05
N ALA A 71 -4.69 -7.28 0.93
CA ALA A 71 -4.23 -8.67 0.91
C ALA A 71 -2.98 -8.88 1.76
N ALA A 72 -2.03 -7.93 1.76
CA ALA A 72 -0.85 -7.93 2.61
C ALA A 72 -1.27 -7.90 4.10
N SER A 73 -2.21 -7.04 4.49
CA SER A 73 -2.70 -6.97 5.87
C SER A 73 -3.31 -8.31 6.34
N VAL A 74 -4.04 -9.00 5.46
CA VAL A 74 -4.59 -10.34 5.71
C VAL A 74 -3.48 -11.40 5.81
N ALA A 75 -2.49 -11.36 4.93
CA ALA A 75 -1.35 -12.29 4.97
C ALA A 75 -0.55 -12.16 6.28
N TRP A 76 -0.38 -10.92 6.78
CA TRP A 76 0.27 -10.66 8.06
C TRP A 76 -0.60 -11.03 9.27
N LEU A 77 -1.93 -10.99 9.14
CA LEU A 77 -2.85 -11.48 10.18
C LEU A 77 -2.71 -12.99 10.41
N TYR A 78 -2.51 -13.76 9.34
CA TYR A 78 -2.28 -15.22 9.42
C TYR A 78 -0.80 -15.59 9.60
N GLU A 79 0.05 -14.64 9.97
CA GLU A 79 1.49 -14.84 10.18
C GLU A 79 2.19 -15.53 9.00
N ARG A 80 1.80 -15.18 7.77
CA ARG A 80 2.44 -15.67 6.53
C ARG A 80 3.39 -14.62 5.94
N PRO A 81 4.64 -14.51 6.44
CA PRO A 81 5.56 -13.42 6.09
C PRO A 81 5.98 -13.41 4.61
N ARG A 82 6.13 -14.59 3.98
CA ARG A 82 6.55 -14.67 2.57
C ARG A 82 5.48 -14.08 1.63
N SER A 83 4.21 -14.43 1.84
CA SER A 83 3.11 -13.84 1.07
C SER A 83 2.93 -12.36 1.39
N GLY A 84 3.10 -11.95 2.65
CA GLY A 84 3.02 -10.55 3.04
C GLY A 84 4.06 -9.67 2.33
N LEU A 85 5.30 -10.14 2.21
CA LEU A 85 6.36 -9.45 1.48
C LEU A 85 6.11 -9.40 -0.04
N LEU A 86 5.66 -10.52 -0.63
CA LEU A 86 5.34 -10.54 -2.06
C LEU A 86 4.22 -9.56 -2.41
N LEU A 87 3.22 -9.43 -1.54
CA LEU A 87 2.10 -8.51 -1.73
C LEU A 87 2.46 -7.03 -1.48
N LEU A 88 3.51 -6.76 -0.71
CA LEU A 88 4.04 -5.40 -0.51
C LEU A 88 4.98 -4.95 -1.64
N GLY A 89 5.60 -5.89 -2.35
CA GLY A 89 6.56 -5.62 -3.43
C GLY A 89 6.00 -5.75 -4.86
N ALA A 90 4.74 -6.16 -5.01
CA ALA A 90 4.03 -6.24 -6.30
C ALA A 90 3.38 -4.90 -6.66
#